data_AF-A0A6M0C814-F1
#
_entry.id   AF-A0A6M0C814-F1
#
_cell.length_a   1.000
_cell.length_b   1.000
_cell.length_c   1.000
_cell.angle_alpha   90.00
_cell.angle_beta   90.00
_cell.angle_gamma   90.00
#
_symmetry.space_group_name_H-M   'P 1'
#
loop_
_entity.id
_entity.type
_entity.pdbx_description
1 polymer ?
#
loop_
_entity_poly.entity_id
_entity_poly.type
_entity_poly.pdbx_seq_one_letter_code
_entity_poly.pdbx_strand_id
1 'polypeptide(L)'
;ANEVDFLNGSLGEDTFILGNSTTAFYNAAGNDDYALLEDYNVEEGDRIIVFGGGGAVLGPLPEELPGEGTVIFADGDIIGVVVDATQQEVSAGLILIYLLGMENRESPIRCLNR
;
A
#
# COMPACT_ATOMS: atom_id res chain seq x y z
N ALA A 1 16.15 13.88 8.40
CA ALA A 1 15.17 14.68 7.65
C ALA A 1 14.18 13.68 7.12
N ASN A 2 12.90 13.95 7.29
CA ASN A 2 11.84 13.09 6.76
C ASN A 2 11.74 13.40 5.26
N GLU A 3 11.60 12.36 4.43
CA GLU A 3 11.78 12.41 2.97
C GLU A 3 10.50 11.98 2.26
N VAL A 4 10.21 12.65 1.14
CA VAL A 4 9.16 12.23 0.20
C VAL A 4 9.83 11.66 -1.03
N ASP A 5 9.59 10.37 -1.28
CA ASP A 5 10.16 9.65 -2.42
C ASP A 5 9.18 9.65 -3.59
N PHE A 6 9.62 10.14 -4.75
CA PHE A 6 8.82 10.18 -5.97
C PHE A 6 9.04 8.89 -6.76
N LEU A 7 7.99 8.08 -6.89
CA LEU A 7 8.03 6.80 -7.59
C LEU A 7 7.29 6.94 -8.92
N ASN A 8 8.02 6.63 -10.00
CA ASN A 8 7.51 6.62 -11.37
C ASN A 8 7.92 5.28 -12.02
N GLY A 9 6.92 4.47 -12.39
CA GLY A 9 7.10 3.17 -13.05
C GLY A 9 7.44 3.29 -14.55
N SER A 10 7.02 4.39 -15.15
CA SER A 10 6.99 4.68 -16.59
C SER A 10 5.83 4.00 -17.31
N LEU A 11 6.05 3.44 -18.50
CA LEU A 11 4.98 2.81 -19.28
C LEU A 11 5.00 1.30 -19.08
N GLY A 12 3.82 0.70 -18.93
CA GLY A 12 3.65 -0.75 -18.84
C GLY A 12 3.31 -1.21 -17.43
N GLU A 13 3.49 -2.51 -17.18
CA GLU A 13 3.19 -3.10 -15.87
C GLU A 13 4.35 -2.86 -14.91
N ASP A 14 4.09 -2.08 -13.85
CA ASP A 14 5.04 -1.75 -12.81
C ASP A 14 4.64 -2.27 -11.43
N THR A 15 5.63 -2.40 -10.53
CA THR A 15 5.40 -2.85 -9.16
C THR A 15 6.08 -1.91 -8.17
N PHE A 16 5.26 -1.19 -7.41
CA PHE A 16 5.68 -0.28 -6.35
C PHE A 16 5.72 -1.04 -5.02
N ILE A 17 6.88 -1.07 -4.37
CA ILE A 17 7.07 -1.84 -3.13
C ILE A 17 7.24 -0.89 -1.94
N LEU A 18 6.23 -0.86 -1.06
CA LEU A 18 6.20 -0.05 0.16
C LEU A 18 6.47 -0.92 1.38
N GLY A 19 7.70 -1.40 1.50
CA GLY A 19 8.16 -2.19 2.64
C GLY A 19 9.19 -3.26 2.29
N ASN A 20 9.54 -4.03 3.31
CA ASN A 20 10.39 -5.21 3.19
C ASN A 20 9.69 -6.43 3.82
N SER A 21 10.34 -7.60 3.82
CA SER A 21 9.77 -8.86 4.32
C SER A 21 9.16 -8.82 5.73
N THR A 22 9.43 -7.78 6.53
CA THR A 22 9.01 -7.65 7.92
C THR A 22 8.22 -6.38 8.27
N THR A 23 8.33 -5.30 7.49
CA THR A 23 7.75 -3.99 7.87
C THR A 23 7.40 -3.14 6.66
N ALA A 24 6.42 -2.26 6.81
CA ALA A 24 6.17 -1.16 5.89
C ALA A 24 7.33 -0.15 5.95
N PHE A 25 7.54 0.58 4.86
CA PHE A 25 8.37 1.79 4.87
C PHE A 25 7.53 3.00 5.30
N TYR A 26 8.19 4.07 5.77
CA TYR A 26 7.55 5.34 6.18
C TYR A 26 6.52 5.22 7.33
N ASN A 27 6.56 4.15 8.13
CA ASN A 27 5.53 3.83 9.13
C ASN A 27 5.83 4.40 10.54
N ALA A 28 6.50 5.55 10.63
CA ALA A 28 6.91 6.09 11.93
C ALA A 28 7.06 7.62 12.04
N ALA A 29 6.84 8.39 10.97
CA ALA A 29 6.92 9.86 11.01
C ALA A 29 5.60 10.57 10.67
N GLY A 30 4.46 9.88 10.80
CA GLY A 30 3.12 10.41 10.62
C GLY A 30 2.85 10.79 9.18
N ASN A 31 2.96 12.09 8.91
CA ASN A 31 2.73 12.69 7.59
C ASN A 31 4.02 13.28 6.99
N ASP A 32 5.16 13.16 7.69
CA ASP A 32 6.38 13.87 7.31
C ASP A 32 7.25 13.08 6.31
N ASP A 33 7.04 11.76 6.17
CA ASP A 33 7.69 10.90 5.18
C ASP A 33 6.68 9.97 4.50
N TYR A 34 6.80 9.77 3.19
CA TYR A 34 5.95 8.87 2.41
C TYR A 34 6.46 8.72 0.97
N ALA A 35 5.99 7.67 0.28
CA ALA A 35 6.16 7.56 -1.17
C ALA A 35 5.03 8.28 -1.93
N LEU A 36 5.35 9.11 -2.92
CA LEU A 36 4.41 9.66 -3.88
C LEU A 36 4.48 8.86 -5.18
N LEU A 37 3.40 8.15 -5.54
CA LEU A 37 3.31 7.36 -6.77
C LEU A 37 2.65 8.23 -7.84
N GLU A 38 3.42 8.62 -8.86
CA GLU A 38 3.01 9.66 -9.83
C GLU A 38 2.27 9.12 -11.06
N ASP A 39 2.43 7.84 -11.38
CA ASP A 39 1.94 7.25 -12.64
C ASP A 39 1.25 5.89 -12.46
N TYR A 40 0.81 5.56 -11.25
CA TYR A 40 0.07 4.31 -11.01
C TYR A 40 -1.16 4.20 -11.91
N ASN A 41 -1.20 3.14 -12.72
CA ASN A 41 -2.32 2.84 -13.59
C ASN A 41 -2.70 1.35 -13.50
N VAL A 42 -3.78 1.07 -12.78
CA VAL A 42 -4.25 -0.32 -12.61
C VAL A 42 -4.66 -0.99 -13.93
N GLU A 43 -5.05 -0.20 -14.95
CA GLU A 43 -5.41 -0.70 -16.28
C GLU A 43 -4.17 -1.13 -17.09
N GLU A 44 -2.97 -0.63 -16.76
CA GLU A 44 -1.70 -1.08 -17.35
C GLU A 44 -1.16 -2.36 -16.69
N GLY A 45 -1.69 -2.72 -15.52
CA GLY A 45 -1.27 -3.89 -14.77
C GLY A 45 -0.55 -3.57 -13.47
N ASP A 46 -0.41 -2.30 -13.12
CA ASP A 46 0.37 -1.88 -11.97
C ASP A 46 -0.07 -2.50 -10.65
N ARG A 47 0.91 -2.75 -9.79
CA ARG A 47 0.71 -3.33 -8.46
C ARG A 47 1.41 -2.51 -7.40
N ILE A 48 0.76 -2.43 -6.25
CA ILE A 48 1.34 -1.86 -5.03
C ILE A 48 1.47 -2.99 -4.03
N ILE A 49 2.68 -3.26 -3.57
CA ILE A 49 2.94 -4.27 -2.54
C ILE A 49 3.23 -3.55 -1.23
N VAL A 50 2.37 -3.78 -0.23
CA VAL A 50 2.60 -3.30 1.14
C VAL A 50 2.89 -4.48 2.05
N PHE A 51 4.01 -4.40 2.75
CA PHE A 51 4.36 -5.31 3.84
C PHE A 51 4.00 -4.63 5.15
N GLY A 52 3.45 -5.31 6.15
CA GLY A 52 3.17 -4.59 7.40
C GLY A 52 2.66 -5.38 8.59
N GLY A 53 2.17 -6.61 8.42
CA GLY A 53 1.65 -7.41 9.55
C GLY A 53 0.35 -6.87 10.19
N GLY A 54 0.24 -5.55 10.43
CA GLY A 54 -0.95 -4.82 10.85
C GLY A 54 -1.94 -4.51 9.73
N GLY A 55 -1.51 -4.63 8.46
CA GLY A 55 -2.31 -4.33 7.27
C GLY A 55 -2.16 -2.91 6.77
N ALA A 56 -2.90 -2.57 5.70
CA ALA A 56 -2.98 -1.21 5.19
C ALA A 56 -4.44 -0.77 5.07
N VAL A 57 -4.67 0.53 5.22
CA VAL A 57 -5.99 1.15 5.07
C VAL A 57 -5.90 2.22 3.98
N LEU A 58 -6.91 2.28 3.11
CA LEU A 58 -7.01 3.32 2.10
C LEU A 58 -7.87 4.48 2.62
N GLY A 59 -7.49 5.71 2.28
CA GLY A 59 -8.23 6.90 2.62
C GLY A 59 -8.15 7.98 1.54
N PRO A 60 -8.97 9.04 1.64
CA PRO A 60 -8.88 10.17 0.73
C PRO A 60 -7.57 10.94 0.96
N LEU A 61 -7.11 11.64 -0.07
CA LEU A 61 -6.04 12.63 0.04
C LEU A 61 -6.42 13.73 1.07
N PRO A 62 -5.55 14.05 2.05
CA PRO A 62 -5.75 15.18 2.96
C PRO A 62 -5.91 16.49 2.18
N GLU A 63 -6.77 17.39 2.66
CA GLU A 63 -7.05 18.68 1.98
C GLU A 63 -5.80 19.57 1.86
N GLU A 64 -4.78 19.30 2.67
CA GLU A 64 -3.50 20.02 2.66
C GLU A 64 -2.61 19.66 1.46
N LEU A 65 -2.89 18.55 0.75
CA LEU A 65 -2.16 18.13 -0.44
C LEU A 65 -2.96 18.48 -1.70
N PRO A 66 -2.35 19.18 -2.68
CA PRO A 66 -3.02 19.53 -3.92
C PRO A 66 -3.25 18.30 -4.79
N GLY A 67 -4.39 18.24 -5.47
CA GLY A 67 -4.73 17.21 -6.45
C GLY A 67 -5.86 16.29 -6.00
N GLU A 68 -6.03 15.19 -6.71
CA GLU A 68 -6.89 14.07 -6.33
C GLU A 68 -6.00 12.84 -6.12
N GLY A 69 -6.49 11.88 -5.32
CA GLY A 69 -5.71 10.68 -5.07
C GLY A 69 -6.16 9.90 -3.85
N THR A 70 -5.41 8.85 -3.57
CA THR A 70 -5.65 7.93 -2.48
C THR A 70 -4.43 7.80 -1.59
N VAL A 71 -4.65 7.84 -0.29
CA VAL A 71 -3.61 7.62 0.70
C VAL A 71 -3.63 6.17 1.18
N ILE A 72 -2.45 5.62 1.35
CA ILE A 72 -2.19 4.32 1.95
C ILE A 72 -1.64 4.55 3.35
N PHE A 73 -2.37 4.08 4.35
CA PHE A 73 -1.97 4.13 5.75
C PHE A 73 -1.49 2.76 6.23
N ALA A 74 -0.42 2.74 7.03
CA ALA A 74 -0.02 1.58 7.82
C ALA A 74 0.33 2.02 9.25
N ASP A 75 -0.14 1.29 10.25
CA ASP A 75 0.05 1.58 11.69
C ASP A 75 -0.40 2.99 12.16
N GLY A 76 -1.17 3.70 11.33
CA GLY A 76 -1.65 5.06 11.60
C GLY A 76 -0.85 6.15 10.89
N ASP A 77 0.22 5.79 10.18
CA ASP A 77 1.12 6.66 9.43
C ASP A 77 0.80 6.60 7.93
N ILE A 78 1.08 7.69 7.21
CA ILE A 78 0.99 7.73 5.75
C ILE A 78 2.24 7.03 5.19
N ILE A 79 2.05 5.94 4.44
CA ILE A 79 3.16 5.24 3.81
C ILE A 79 3.24 5.45 2.29
N GLY A 80 2.15 5.92 1.70
CA GLY A 80 2.08 6.18 0.27
C GLY A 80 0.91 7.08 -0.10
N VAL A 81 1.11 7.89 -1.12
CA VAL A 81 0.11 8.73 -1.76
C VAL A 81 0.10 8.38 -3.24
N VAL A 82 -1.05 7.92 -3.73
CA VAL A 82 -1.24 7.57 -5.14
C VAL A 82 -1.99 8.70 -5.81
N VAL A 83 -1.29 9.42 -6.69
CA VAL A 83 -1.82 10.60 -7.38
C VAL A 83 -2.84 10.17 -8.43
N ASP A 84 -3.94 10.93 -8.54
CA ASP A 84 -5.00 10.78 -9.54
C ASP A 84 -5.64 9.38 -9.60
N ALA A 85 -5.54 8.59 -8.53
CA ALA A 85 -6.14 7.27 -8.40
C ALA A 85 -7.19 7.22 -7.28
N THR A 86 -8.34 6.63 -7.58
CA THR A 86 -9.41 6.37 -6.61
C THR A 86 -9.05 5.22 -5.67
N GLN A 87 -9.71 5.16 -4.51
CA GLN A 87 -9.53 4.06 -3.56
C GLN A 87 -9.89 2.71 -4.18
N GLN A 88 -10.82 2.70 -5.14
CA GLN A 88 -11.20 1.48 -5.86
C GLN A 88 -10.08 0.99 -6.78
N GLU A 89 -9.45 1.90 -7.54
CA GLU A 89 -8.32 1.57 -8.42
C GLU A 89 -7.10 1.11 -7.62
N VAL A 90 -6.77 1.80 -6.53
CA VAL A 90 -5.68 1.40 -5.63
C VAL A 90 -5.99 0.04 -4.99
N SER A 91 -7.21 -0.17 -4.51
CA SER A 91 -7.60 -1.47 -3.93
C SER A 91 -7.54 -2.61 -4.94
N ALA A 92 -7.72 -2.35 -6.23
CA ALA A 92 -7.68 -3.39 -7.26
C ALA A 92 -6.25 -3.86 -7.57
N GLY A 93 -5.23 -3.01 -7.41
CA GLY A 93 -3.81 -3.35 -7.60
C GLY A 93 -3.03 -3.58 -6.30
N LEU A 94 -3.66 -3.42 -5.13
CA LEU A 94 -3.01 -3.58 -3.83
C LEU A 94 -2.82 -5.05 -3.44
N ILE A 95 -1.59 -5.41 -3.11
CA ILE A 95 -1.18 -6.70 -2.57
C ILE A 95 -0.67 -6.50 -1.15
N LEU A 96 -1.40 -7.08 -0.18
CA LEU A 96 -1.03 -7.01 1.23
C LEU A 96 -0.32 -8.29 1.65
N ILE A 97 0.93 -8.13 2.10
CA ILE A 97 1.73 -9.22 2.65
C ILE A 97 1.68 -9.15 4.17
N TYR A 98 0.85 -10.02 4.74
CA TYR A 98 0.80 -10.28 6.17
C TYR A 98 1.82 -11.35 6.51
N LEU A 99 2.77 -11.02 7.40
CA LEU A 99 3.43 -12.06 8.16
C LEU A 99 2.39 -12.63 9.12
N LEU A 100 1.74 -13.71 8.69
CA LEU A 100 1.16 -14.64 9.64
C LEU A 100 2.32 -15.09 10.52
N GLY A 101 2.35 -14.61 11.77
CA GLY A 101 3.17 -15.24 12.78
C GLY A 101 2.90 -16.74 12.65
N MET A 102 3.95 -17.50 12.37
CA MET A 102 3.92 -18.97 12.45
C MET A 102 3.80 -19.36 13.92
N GLU A 103 2.78 -18.87 14.61
CA GLU A 103 2.26 -19.44 15.82
C GLU A 103 1.17 -20.40 15.39
N ASN A 104 1.52 -21.69 15.39
CA ASN A 104 0.68 -22.88 15.24
C ASN A 104 -0.84 -22.63 15.38
N ARG A 105 -1.47 -22.11 14.34
CA ARG A 105 -2.93 -22.13 14.21
C ARG A 105 -3.24 -23.16 13.15
N GLU A 106 -3.43 -24.38 13.63
CA GLU A 106 -4.24 -25.41 12.99
C GLU A 106 -5.41 -24.73 12.27
N SER A 107 -5.30 -24.59 10.96
CA SER A 107 -6.42 -24.15 10.14
C SER A 107 -7.43 -25.30 10.15
N PRO A 108 -8.67 -25.13 10.64
CA PRO A 108 -9.68 -26.12 10.34
C PRO A 108 -10.03 -25.93 8.88
N ILE A 109 -9.32 -26.63 7.99
CA ILE A 109 -9.82 -26.94 6.66
C ILE A 109 -11.08 -27.79 6.87
N ARG A 110 -12.22 -27.14 7.10
CA ARG A 110 -13.52 -27.80 6.93
C ARG A 110 -13.76 -27.87 5.43
N CYS A 111 -13.24 -28.95 4.85
CA CYS A 111 -13.75 -29.49 3.61
C CYS A 111 -15.24 -29.78 3.82
N LEU A 112 -16.11 -28.95 3.23
CA LEU A 112 -17.54 -29.25 3.17
C LEU A 112 -17.73 -30.33 2.10
N ASN A 113 -17.56 -31.59 2.49
CA ASN A 113 -18.16 -32.74 1.80
C ASN A 113 -19.52 -32.98 2.47
N ARG A 114 -20.64 -33.19 1.78
CA ARG A 114 -20.91 -33.86 0.51
C ARG A 114 -22.23 -33.34 -0.05
#